data_AF-M1EEM4-F1
#
_entry.id   AF-M1EEM4-F1
#
_cell.length_a   1.000
_cell.length_b   1.000
_cell.length_c   1.000
_cell.angle_alpha   90.00
_cell.angle_beta   90.00
_cell.angle_gamma   90.00
#
_symmetry.space_group_name_H-M   'P 1'
#
loop_
_entity.id
_entity.type
_entity.pdbx_description
1 polymer ?
#
loop_
_entity_poly.entity_id
_entity_poly.type
_entity_poly.pdbx_seq_one_letter_code
_entity_poly.pdbx_strand_id
1 'polypeptide(L)' 'KNDEHACKWLSTLKKIGIVRLTGASDKRGQVLKLGKRIGFLYLTFYGHTWQVQDKIDANNVAYTTGKLSFHTDYPALH' A
#
# COMPACT_ATOMS: atom_id res chain seq x y z
N LYS A 1 -19.26 1.75 -12.85
CA LYS A 1 -17.90 2.11 -12.37
C LYS A 1 -17.36 3.15 -13.33
N ASN A 2 -16.76 4.24 -12.85
CA ASN A 2 -16.17 5.23 -13.77
C ASN A 2 -14.75 4.78 -14.15
N ASP A 3 -14.63 4.15 -15.32
CA ASP A 3 -13.35 3.62 -15.83
C ASP A 3 -12.39 4.74 -16.25
N GLU A 4 -12.89 5.93 -16.59
CA GLU A 4 -12.08 7.11 -16.92
C GLU A 4 -11.19 7.52 -15.75
N HIS A 5 -11.74 7.59 -14.53
CA HIS A 5 -10.96 7.91 -13.34
C HIS A 5 -9.93 6.81 -12.99
N ALA A 6 -10.26 5.54 -13.22
CA ALA A 6 -9.33 4.44 -12.98
C ALA A 6 -8.18 4.45 -13.99
N CYS A 7 -8.47 4.71 -15.26
CA CYS A 7 -7.46 4.90 -16.30
C CYS A 7 -6.54 6.07 -15.95
N LYS A 8 -7.12 7.24 -15.63
CA LYS A 8 -6.34 8.42 -15.21
C LYS A 8 -5.46 8.12 -13.99
N TRP A 9 -5.97 7.40 -12.99
CA TRP A 9 -5.19 6.98 -11.82
C TRP A 9 -3.98 6.12 -12.21
N LEU A 10 -4.19 5.02 -12.94
CA LEU A 10 -3.12 4.07 -13.27
C LEU A 10 -2.11 4.65 -14.26
N SER A 11 -2.56 5.39 -15.28
CA SER A 11 -1.67 6.07 -16.22
C SER A 11 -0.83 7.15 -15.54
N THR A 12 -1.41 7.93 -14.61
CA THR A 12 -0.65 8.94 -13.84
C THR A 12 0.35 8.27 -12.90
N LEU A 13 -0.04 7.18 -12.23
CA LEU A 13 0.87 6.41 -11.38
C LEU A 13 2.08 5.90 -12.18
N LYS A 14 1.86 5.38 -13.39
CA LYS A 14 2.95 4.93 -14.26
C LYS A 14 3.85 6.08 -14.75
N LYS A 15 3.29 7.24 -15.07
CA LYS A 15 4.03 8.40 -15.61
C LYS A 15 4.81 9.17 -14.55
N ILE A 16 4.22 9.37 -13.36
CA ILE A 16 4.75 10.26 -12.32
C ILE A 16 5.34 9.49 -11.14
N GLY A 17 4.85 8.28 -10.86
CA GLY A 17 5.30 7.43 -9.76
C GLY A 17 4.46 7.50 -8.48
N ILE A 18 3.49 8.43 -8.37
CA ILE A 18 2.62 8.54 -7.18
C ILE A 18 1.26 9.17 -7.50
N VAL A 19 0.20 8.73 -6.81
CA VAL A 19 -1.16 9.31 -6.85
C VAL A 19 -1.79 9.28 -5.45
N ARG A 20 -2.38 10.40 -5.01
CA ARG A 20 -3.17 10.47 -3.77
C ARG A 20 -4.67 10.30 -4.07
N LEU A 21 -5.28 9.26 -3.51
CA LEU A 21 -6.72 9.05 -3.54
C LEU A 21 -7.35 9.52 -2.22
N THR A 22 -8.36 10.38 -2.28
CA THR A 22 -9.04 10.96 -1.11
C THR A 22 -10.48 10.45 -0.97
N GLY A 23 -11.09 10.61 0.21
CA GLY A 23 -12.49 10.22 0.44
C GLY A 23 -12.70 8.73 0.75
N ALA A 24 -11.63 7.99 1.07
CA ALA A 24 -11.74 6.64 1.59
C ALA A 24 -12.21 6.65 3.05
N SER A 25 -12.91 5.60 3.49
CA SER A 25 -13.23 5.42 4.92
C SER A 25 -11.97 5.12 5.72
N ASP A 26 -11.98 5.54 6.99
CA ASP A 26 -11.05 5.23 8.07
C ASP A 26 -11.03 3.74 8.50
N LYS A 27 -11.89 2.90 7.94
CA LYS A 27 -11.94 1.46 8.22
C LYS A 27 -10.95 0.68 7.37
N ARG A 28 -10.42 -0.41 7.95
CA ARG A 28 -9.60 -1.40 7.25
C ARG A 28 -10.32 -1.94 6.00
N GLY A 29 -9.53 -2.30 4.98
CA GLY A 29 -10.01 -2.96 3.77
C GLY A 29 -10.18 -2.04 2.54
N GLN A 30 -9.89 -0.74 2.63
CA GLN A 30 -9.92 0.13 1.44
C GLN A 30 -8.88 -0.28 0.40
N VAL A 31 -7.67 -0.67 0.83
CA VAL A 31 -6.61 -1.19 -0.07
C VAL A 31 -7.02 -2.49 -0.76
N LEU A 32 -7.81 -3.36 -0.11
CA LEU A 32 -8.35 -4.57 -0.75
C LEU A 32 -9.28 -4.25 -1.90
N LYS A 33 -10.09 -3.17 -1.80
CA LYS A 33 -10.97 -2.72 -2.88
C LYS A 33 -10.16 -2.22 -4.08
N LEU A 34 -9.05 -1.51 -3.82
CA LEU A 34 -8.11 -1.07 -4.87
C LEU A 34 -7.42 -2.27 -5.52
N GLY A 35 -6.96 -3.24 -4.73
CA GLY A 35 -6.41 -4.50 -5.22
C GLY A 35 -7.38 -5.23 -6.15
N LYS A 36 -8.65 -5.39 -5.76
CA LYS A 36 -9.70 -5.97 -6.61
C LYS A 36 -10.00 -5.15 -7.88
N ARG A 37 -9.75 -3.83 -7.85
CA ARG A 37 -9.94 -2.96 -9.02
C ARG A 37 -8.81 -3.10 -10.02
N ILE A 38 -7.59 -3.32 -9.55
CA ILE A 38 -6.41 -3.59 -10.40
C ILE A 38 -6.44 -5.02 -10.92
N GLY A 39 -6.74 -5.98 -10.03
CA GLY A 39 -6.78 -7.41 -10.29
C GLY A 39 -6.67 -8.17 -8.96
N PHE A 40 -5.46 -8.25 -8.43
CA PHE A 40 -5.15 -8.88 -7.14
C PHE A 40 -3.99 -8.16 -6.42
N LEU A 41 -3.87 -8.35 -5.11
CA LEU A 41 -2.72 -7.89 -4.33
C LEU A 41 -1.60 -8.94 -4.37
N TYR A 42 -0.37 -8.47 -4.30
CA TYR A 42 0.81 -9.33 -4.21
C TYR A 42 1.04 -9.76 -2.75
N LEU A 43 0.94 -11.07 -2.47
CA LEU A 43 1.12 -11.66 -1.14
C LEU A 43 2.60 -11.70 -0.74
N THR A 44 2.89 -11.36 0.52
CA THR A 44 4.22 -11.46 1.14
C THR A 44 4.16 -12.19 2.48
N PHE A 45 5.32 -12.41 3.13
CA PHE A 45 5.36 -12.94 4.50
C PHE A 45 4.68 -12.01 5.53
N TYR A 46 4.48 -10.72 5.22
CA TYR A 46 3.71 -9.80 6.06
C TYR A 46 2.18 -9.89 5.84
N GLY A 47 1.73 -10.74 4.91
CA GLY A 47 0.32 -10.97 4.56
C GLY A 47 -0.13 -10.24 3.30
N HIS A 48 -1.41 -10.41 2.92
CA HIS A 48 -2.03 -9.71 1.78
C HIS A 48 -2.15 -8.20 2.01
N THR A 49 -2.28 -7.80 3.28
CA THR A 49 -2.24 -6.43 3.77
C THR A 49 -1.65 -6.47 5.18
N TRP A 50 -0.91 -5.43 5.58
CA TRP A 50 -0.30 -5.33 6.90
C TRP A 50 -0.68 -4.02 7.58
N GLN A 51 -0.51 -3.95 8.91
CA GLN A 51 -0.81 -2.78 9.72
C GLN A 51 0.50 -2.11 10.16
N VAL A 52 0.71 -0.88 9.72
CA VAL A 52 1.83 -0.01 10.14
C VAL A 52 1.40 0.71 11.42
N GLN A 53 1.88 0.19 12.54
CA GLN A 53 1.57 0.65 13.90
C GLN A 53 2.65 0.13 14.83
N ASP A 54 2.84 0.79 15.97
CA ASP A 54 3.69 0.31 17.03
C ASP A 54 3.20 -1.06 17.55
N LYS A 55 4.13 -2.00 17.77
CA LYS A 55 3.85 -3.36 18.24
C LYS A 55 4.89 -3.76 19.28
N ILE A 56 4.42 -4.45 20.33
CA ILE A 56 5.32 -5.17 21.24
C ILE A 56 6.07 -6.23 20.43
N ASP A 57 7.38 -6.36 20.67
CA ASP A 57 8.28 -7.28 19.96
C ASP A 57 8.20 -7.14 18.44
N ALA A 58 8.29 -5.89 17.96
CA ALA A 58 8.22 -5.54 16.55
C ALA A 58 9.21 -6.34 15.69
N ASN A 59 8.69 -7.13 14.75
CA ASN A 59 9.48 -7.94 13.81
C ASN A 59 9.95 -7.18 12.55
N ASN A 60 9.69 -5.88 12.48
CA ASN A 60 10.17 -4.96 11.45
C ASN A 60 10.18 -3.53 12.05
N VAL A 61 11.19 -2.73 11.69
CA VAL A 61 11.31 -1.32 12.13
C VAL A 61 10.10 -0.46 11.74
N ALA A 62 9.37 -0.83 10.69
CA ALA A 62 8.11 -0.20 10.29
C ALA A 62 6.96 -0.39 11.31
N TYR A 63 7.12 -1.27 12.29
CA TYR A 63 6.17 -1.49 13.38
C TYR A 63 6.64 -0.89 14.71
N THR A 64 7.41 0.20 14.63
CA THR A 64 7.88 0.99 15.77
C THR A 64 7.52 2.47 15.57
N THR A 65 7.76 3.29 16.58
CA THR A 65 7.65 4.76 16.49
C THR A 65 8.92 5.46 15.98
N GLY A 66 9.95 4.68 15.64
CA GLY A 66 11.23 5.20 15.16
C GLY A 66 11.14 5.84 13.77
N LYS A 67 12.11 6.71 13.45
CA LYS A 67 12.23 7.32 12.12
C LYS A 67 12.64 6.27 11.08
N LEU A 68 11.92 6.23 9.96
CA LEU A 68 12.34 5.55 8.74
C LEU A 68 13.01 6.56 7.79
N SER A 69 14.29 6.35 7.48
CA SER A 69 14.98 7.09 6.41
C SER A 69 14.46 6.67 5.04
N PHE A 70 14.88 7.35 3.96
CA PHE A 70 14.54 6.94 2.61
C PHE A 70 14.95 5.48 2.35
N HIS A 71 14.02 4.69 1.84
CA HIS A 71 14.19 3.26 1.57
C HIS A 71 13.26 2.81 0.44
N THR A 72 13.52 1.62 -0.09
CA THR A 72 12.58 0.86 -0.92
C THR A 72 12.04 -0.31 -0.10
N ASP A 73 10.77 -0.62 -0.27
CA ASP A 73 10.17 -1.76 0.43
C ASP A 73 10.71 -3.08 -0.11
N TYR A 74 11.06 -3.94 0.83
CA TYR A 74 11.29 -5.36 0.64
C TYR A 74 12.38 -5.79 -0.38
N PRO A 75 13.60 -5.21 -0.34
CA PRO A 75 14.71 -5.64 -1.20
C PRO A 75 15.22 -7.07 -0.91
N ALA A 76 14.83 -7.67 0.22
CA ALA A 76 15.18 -9.04 0.60
C ALA A 76 14.40 -10.12 -0.19
N LEU A 77 13.40 -9.72 -0.97
CA LEU A 77 12.71 -10.60 -1.89
C LEU A 77 13.61 -10.82 -3.13
N HIS A 78 14.27 -11.96 -3.17
CA HIS A 78 15.14 -12.40 -4.28
C HIS A 78 14.52 -13.59 -5.01
#